data_AF-A0A958JYF9-F1
#
_entry.id   AF-A0A958JYF9-F1
#
_cell.length_a   1.000
_cell.length_b   1.000
_cell.length_c   1.000
_cell.angle_alpha   90.00
_cell.angle_beta   90.00
_cell.angle_gamma   90.00
#
_symmetry.space_group_name_H-M   'P 1'
#
loop_
_entity.id
_entity.type
_entity.pdbx_description
1 polymer ?
#
loop_
_entity_poly.entity_id
_entity_poly.type
_entity_poly.pdbx_seq_one_letter_code
_entity_poly.pdbx_strand_id
1 'polypeptide(L)' 'EPKLRPLHPASGPMGYLCAPFHIPVTSLGVGHSDSRVHAPNENILLENFYKSTAHMAVLLEELAGSQDKTD' A
#
# COMPACT_ATOMS: atom_id res chain seq x y z
N GLU A 1 3.55 -14.06 -5.44
CA GLU A 1 2.49 -14.32 -4.45
C GLU A 1 2.37 -13.16 -3.47
N PRO A 2 1.14 -12.72 -3.12
CA PRO A 2 0.91 -11.61 -2.19
C PRO A 2 1.47 -11.90 -0.80
N LYS A 3 2.12 -10.93 -0.15
CA LYS A 3 2.68 -11.08 1.20
C LYS A 3 1.95 -10.16 2.17
N LEU A 4 1.18 -10.75 3.08
CA LEU A 4 0.58 -10.02 4.20
C LEU A 4 1.58 -9.99 5.36
N ARG A 5 1.89 -8.80 5.86
CA ARG A 5 2.76 -8.60 7.03
C ARG A 5 2.08 -7.63 7.98
N PRO A 6 2.05 -7.91 9.29
CA PRO A 6 1.53 -6.96 10.28
C PRO A 6 2.32 -5.64 10.29
N LEU A 7 3.61 -5.68 9.96
CA LEU A 7 4.50 -4.53 9.96
C LEU A 7 5.54 -4.64 8.84
N HIS A 8 5.87 -3.51 8.22
CA HIS A 8 7.00 -3.38 7.31
C HIS A 8 8.27 -3.03 8.12
N PRO A 9 9.44 -3.66 7.86
CA PRO A 9 10.65 -3.41 8.63
C PRO A 9 11.25 -2.01 8.44
N ALA A 10 10.88 -1.30 7.37
CA ALA A 10 11.28 0.10 7.19
C ALA A 10 10.44 1.03 8.05
N SER A 11 11.05 2.13 8.50
CA SER A 11 10.37 3.19 9.21
C SER A 11 9.53 4.06 8.29
N GLY A 12 8.44 4.60 8.82
CA GLY A 12 7.62 5.64 8.20
C GLY A 12 6.80 6.37 9.25
N PRO A 13 6.12 7.47 8.90
CA PRO A 13 5.41 8.30 9.86
C PRO A 13 4.09 7.68 10.36
N MET A 14 3.74 6.46 9.92
CA MET A 14 2.45 5.80 10.23
C MET A 14 2.15 5.71 11.73
N GLY A 15 3.16 5.41 12.55
CA GLY A 15 3.00 5.37 14.01
C GLY A 15 2.65 6.73 14.62
N TYR A 16 3.14 7.82 14.04
CA TYR A 16 2.84 9.18 14.49
C TYR A 16 1.55 9.74 13.88
N LEU A 17 1.21 9.33 12.66
CA LEU A 17 0.06 9.86 11.92
C LEU A 17 -1.24 9.10 12.18
N CYS A 18 -1.19 7.78 12.40
CA CYS A 18 -2.40 6.96 12.50
C CYS A 18 -2.71 6.55 13.94
N ALA A 19 -1.69 6.24 14.75
CA ALA A 19 -1.91 5.73 16.10
C ALA A 19 -2.65 6.71 17.02
N PRO A 20 -2.34 8.03 17.06
CA PRO A 20 -3.04 8.96 17.95
C PRO A 20 -4.53 9.12 17.62
N PHE A 21 -4.90 8.90 16.35
CA PHE A 21 -6.27 9.08 15.86
C PHE A 21 -7.02 7.76 15.70
N HIS A 22 -6.40 6.63 16.06
CA HIS A 22 -6.97 5.29 15.89
C HIS A 22 -7.46 5.00 14.46
N ILE A 23 -6.80 5.60 13.46
CA ILE A 23 -7.16 5.43 12.05
C ILE A 23 -6.69 4.05 11.59
N PRO A 24 -7.59 3.17 11.11
CA PRO A 24 -7.19 1.90 10.51
C PRO A 24 -6.28 2.16 9.32
N VAL A 25 -5.15 1.47 9.26
CA VAL A 25 -4.17 1.76 8.22
C VAL A 25 -3.43 0.53 7.71
N THR A 26 -3.19 0.54 6.41
CA THR A 26 -2.39 -0.46 5.69
C THR A 26 -1.50 0.26 4.66
N SER A 27 -0.47 -0.42 4.17
CA SER A 27 0.39 0.07 3.11
C SER A 27 0.44 -0.94 1.97
N LEU A 28 0.25 -0.45 0.76
CA LEU A 28 0.35 -1.20 -0.48
C LEU A 28 1.48 -0.61 -1.31
N GLY A 29 2.20 -1.46 -2.05
CA GLY A 29 3.36 -1.05 -2.81
C GLY A 29 3.45 -1.74 -4.16
N VAL A 30 4.31 -1.20 -5.01
CA VAL A 30 4.49 -1.61 -6.42
C VAL A 30 5.86 -2.25 -6.68
N GLY A 31 6.72 -2.22 -5.66
CA GLY A 31 8.09 -2.69 -5.72
C GLY A 31 8.20 -4.21 -5.83
N HIS A 32 9.39 -4.65 -6.22
CA HIS A 32 9.84 -6.03 -6.22
C HIS A 32 11.17 -6.13 -5.48
N SER A 33 11.67 -7.35 -5.28
CA SER A 33 12.88 -7.61 -4.50
C SER A 33 14.15 -6.94 -5.05
N ASP A 34 14.19 -6.63 -6.35
CA ASP A 34 15.30 -5.92 -7.01
C ASP A 34 14.90 -4.50 -7.44
N SER A 35 13.93 -3.89 -6.74
CA SER A 35 13.56 -2.49 -7.00
C SER A 35 14.69 -1.52 -6.66
N ARG A 36 15.70 -1.94 -5.88
CA ARG A 36 16.87 -1.12 -5.54
C ARG A 36 16.51 0.23 -4.94
N VAL A 37 15.53 0.23 -4.05
CA VAL A 37 15.10 1.44 -3.32
C VAL A 37 16.34 2.08 -2.67
N HIS A 38 16.61 3.34 -3.00
CA HIS A 38 17.80 4.09 -2.57
C HIS A 38 19.16 3.58 -3.07
N ALA A 39 19.20 2.78 -4.14
CA ALA A 39 20.43 2.32 -4.78
C ALA A 39 20.45 2.64 -6.29
N PRO A 40 21.62 2.63 -6.96
CA PRO A 40 21.70 2.89 -8.39
C PRO A 40 20.83 1.94 -9.24
N ASN A 41 20.23 2.48 -10.29
CA ASN A 41 19.25 1.78 -11.13
C ASN A 41 18.02 1.30 -10.34
N GLU A 42 17.52 2.14 -9.42
CA GLU A 42 16.19 1.98 -8.83
C GLU A 42 15.15 1.81 -9.95
N ASN A 43 14.31 0.79 -9.83
CA ASN A 43 13.41 0.40 -10.91
C ASN A 43 12.12 -0.25 -10.41
N ILE A 44 11.16 -0.30 -11.33
CA ILE A 44 9.85 -0.89 -11.17
C ILE A 44 9.49 -1.67 -12.43
N LEU A 45 8.77 -2.78 -12.27
CA LEU A 45 8.18 -3.51 -13.40
C LEU A 45 6.95 -2.76 -13.91
N LEU A 46 6.88 -2.52 -15.23
CA LEU A 46 5.70 -1.89 -15.85
C LEU A 46 4.41 -2.66 -15.52
N GLU A 47 4.48 -3.99 -15.49
CA GLU A 47 3.35 -4.83 -15.11
C GLU A 47 2.85 -4.53 -13.69
N ASN A 48 3.75 -4.37 -12.71
CA ASN A 48 3.38 -4.02 -11.35
C ASN A 48 2.73 -2.64 -11.30
N PHE A 49 3.28 -1.67 -12.04
CA PHE A 49 2.73 -0.31 -12.12
C PHE A 49 1.30 -0.27 -12.64
N TYR A 50 1.01 -1.02 -13.72
CA TYR A 50 -0.35 -1.10 -14.26
C TYR A 50 -1.29 -1.85 -13.31
N LYS A 51 -0.86 -3.00 -12.77
CA LYS A 51 -1.68 -3.80 -11.85
C LYS A 51 -2.00 -3.06 -10.55
N SER A 52 -1.03 -2.34 -9.99
CA SER A 52 -1.27 -1.55 -8.77
C SER A 52 -2.22 -0.39 -9.01
N THR A 53 -2.15 0.24 -10.18
CA THR A 53 -3.08 1.32 -10.55
C THR A 53 -4.51 0.80 -10.63
N ALA A 54 -4.72 -0.31 -11.32
CA ALA A 54 -6.02 -0.98 -11.36
C ALA A 54 -6.49 -1.43 -9.96
N HIS A 55 -5.59 -1.99 -9.16
CA HIS A 55 -5.89 -2.40 -7.79
C HIS A 55 -6.32 -1.23 -6.91
N MET A 56 -5.66 -0.08 -6.99
CA MET A 56 -6.06 1.12 -6.25
C MET A 56 -7.43 1.64 -6.68
N ALA A 57 -7.76 1.59 -7.97
CA ALA A 57 -9.09 1.97 -8.44
C ALA A 57 -10.18 1.09 -7.81
N VAL A 58 -10.01 -0.23 -7.87
CA VAL A 58 -10.95 -1.19 -7.25
C VAL A 58 -11.04 -0.99 -5.74
N LEU A 59 -9.90 -0.81 -5.06
CA LEU A 59 -9.88 -0.60 -3.60
C LEU A 59 -10.65 0.67 -3.20
N LEU A 60 -10.51 1.76 -3.96
CA LEU A 60 -11.23 3.01 -3.67
C LEU A 60 -12.74 2.85 -3.90
N GLU A 61 -13.16 2.15 -4.96
CA GLU A 61 -14.57 1.82 -5.21
C GLU A 61 -15.15 0.95 -4.10
N GLU A 62 -14.43 -0.09 -3.67
CA GLU A 62 -14.84 -0.98 -2.58
C GLU A 62 -14.94 -0.24 -1.24
N LEU A 63 -13.97 0.63 -0.93
CA LEU A 63 -13.98 1.42 0.29
C LEU A 63 -15.12 2.43 0.28
N ALA A 64 -15.38 3.10 -0.85
CA ALA A 64 -16.52 4.00 -1.00
C ALA A 64 -17.85 3.26 -0.80
N GLY A 65 -18.04 2.10 -1.43
CA GLY A 65 -19.24 1.28 -1.27
C GLY A 65 -19.38 0.61 0.10
N SER A 66 -18.30 0.51 0.88
CA SER A 66 -18.31 -0.04 2.24
C SER A 66 -18.73 0.99 3.29
N GLN A 67 -18.59 2.30 3.03
CA GLN A 67 -19.03 3.36 3.94
C GLN A 67 -20.57 3.47 4.03
N ASP A 68 -21.32 2.98 3.03
CA ASP A 68 -22.78 3.00 3.00
C ASP A 68 -23.44 1.88 3.83
N LYS A 69 -22.67 0.97 4.45
CA LYS A 69 -23.18 -0.20 5.18
C LYS A 69 -23.05 -0.13 6.71
N THR A 70 -22.68 1.03 7.25
CA THR A 70 -22.69 1.25 8.70
C THR A 70 -24.00 1.92 9.12
N ASP A 71 -25.04 1.08 9.26
CA ASP A 71 -26.19 1.27 10.17
C ASP A 71 -26.03 0.32 11.37
#